data_AF-A0A0N1AHU2-F1
#
_entry.id   AF-A0A0N1AHU2-F1
#
_cell.length_a   1.000
_cell.length_b   1.000
_cell.length_c   1.000
_cell.angle_alpha   90.00
_cell.angle_beta   90.00
_cell.angle_gamma   90.00
#
_symmetry.space_group_name_H-M   'P 1'
#
loop_
_entity.id
_entity.type
_entity.pdbx_description
1 polymer ?
#
loop_
_entity_poly.entity_id
_entity_poly.type
_entity_poly.pdbx_seq_one_letter_code
_entity_poly.pdbx_strand_id
1 'polypeptide(L)'
;MWSEATFGPDGRLQQLEVVKTPELTEAFVQRVRSQLAQARIPPVKDASGTPGTFQTGVLTVYQVTPAAAGGTVRLQGMRLEPRPLKRYAASEPEGLPANTPLLARVQCEVDTQGRCAEAKVLEATGTSDVLRRWALASARGWEFQPQRLNGQALPATVQLTLELTIQDLRPADFRNPLKL
;
A
#
# COMPACT_ATOMS: atom_id res chain seq x y z
N MET A 1 -3.42 7.48 0.09
CA MET A 1 -4.87 7.38 0.32
C MET A 1 -5.46 6.41 -0.68
N TRP A 2 -6.40 5.57 -0.23
CA TRP A 2 -7.04 4.56 -1.04
C TRP A 2 -8.43 5.00 -1.51
N SER A 3 -8.77 4.65 -2.73
CA SER A 3 -10.14 4.63 -3.25
C SER A 3 -10.39 3.31 -3.95
N GLU A 4 -11.65 2.88 -4.02
CA GLU A 4 -12.12 1.85 -4.93
C GLU A 4 -12.67 2.52 -6.19
N ALA A 5 -12.27 2.04 -7.36
CA ALA A 5 -12.68 2.61 -8.63
C ALA A 5 -13.17 1.53 -9.59
N THR A 6 -14.21 1.87 -10.34
CA THR A 6 -14.68 1.10 -11.51
C THR A 6 -14.43 1.93 -12.76
N PHE A 7 -13.63 1.40 -13.68
CA PHE A 7 -13.37 1.97 -14.99
C PHE A 7 -14.15 1.19 -16.05
N GLY A 8 -14.75 1.90 -17.00
CA GLY A 8 -15.47 1.29 -18.12
C GLY A 8 -14.53 0.74 -19.20
N PRO A 9 -15.08 0.05 -20.23
CA PRO A 9 -14.33 -0.45 -21.38
C PRO A 9 -13.57 0.64 -22.18
N ASP A 10 -13.97 1.90 -22.05
CA ASP A 10 -13.29 3.05 -22.66
C ASP A 10 -12.15 3.63 -21.80
N GLY A 11 -11.93 3.03 -20.63
CA GLY A 11 -10.96 3.42 -19.62
C GLY A 11 -11.39 4.62 -18.76
N ARG A 12 -12.63 5.12 -18.91
CA ARG A 12 -13.13 6.24 -18.10
C ARG A 12 -13.62 5.76 -16.75
N LEU A 13 -13.39 6.56 -15.72
CA LEU A 13 -13.93 6.32 -14.38
C LEU A 13 -15.46 6.38 -14.41
N GLN A 14 -16.12 5.33 -13.93
CA GLN A 14 -17.57 5.22 -13.83
C GLN A 14 -18.07 5.32 -12.38
N GLN A 15 -17.30 4.75 -11.45
CA GLN A 15 -17.62 4.77 -10.02
C GLN A 15 -16.35 4.98 -9.21
N LEU A 16 -16.45 5.76 -8.13
CA LEU A 16 -15.37 6.03 -7.20
C LEU A 16 -15.88 6.07 -5.77
N GLU A 17 -15.26 5.28 -4.92
CA GLU A 17 -15.48 5.29 -3.48
C GLU A 17 -14.16 5.59 -2.78
N VAL A 18 -14.06 6.76 -2.14
CA VAL A 18 -12.88 7.10 -1.33
C VAL A 18 -12.97 6.36 0.00
N VAL A 19 -11.95 5.58 0.33
CA VAL A 19 -11.89 4.85 1.60
C VAL A 19 -11.66 5.85 2.73
N LYS A 20 -12.71 6.11 3.52
CA LYS A 20 -12.66 7.07 4.63
C LYS A 20 -11.80 6.50 5.77
N THR A 21 -10.92 7.34 6.30
CA THR A 21 -10.27 7.13 7.60
C THR A 21 -10.63 8.30 8.52
N PRO A 22 -10.56 8.14 9.85
CA PRO A 22 -11.00 9.17 10.81
C PRO A 22 -10.33 10.54 10.62
N GLU A 23 -9.14 10.55 10.03
CA GLU A 23 -8.33 11.75 9.81
C GLU A 23 -8.74 12.54 8.55
N LEU A 24 -9.61 11.99 7.69
CA LEU A 24 -10.02 12.63 6.44
C LEU A 24 -11.25 13.51 6.64
N THR A 25 -11.12 14.79 6.31
CA THR A 25 -12.26 15.72 6.31
C THR A 25 -13.13 15.55 5.07
N GLU A 26 -14.42 15.87 5.18
CA GLU A 26 -15.35 15.74 4.06
C GLU A 26 -14.95 16.63 2.87
N ALA A 27 -14.48 17.86 3.14
CA ALA A 27 -14.01 18.78 2.11
C ALA A 27 -12.82 18.19 1.30
N PHE A 28 -11.92 17.48 1.99
CA PHE A 28 -10.80 16.82 1.34
C PHE A 28 -11.26 15.62 0.51
N VAL A 29 -12.20 14.81 1.01
CA VAL A 29 -12.81 13.71 0.25
C VAL A 29 -13.49 14.22 -1.02
N GLN A 30 -14.23 15.32 -0.96
CA GLN A 30 -14.85 15.94 -2.14
C GLN A 30 -13.80 16.42 -3.15
N ARG A 31 -12.70 17.02 -2.68
CA ARG A 31 -11.59 17.42 -3.56
C ARG A 31 -10.97 16.22 -4.29
N VAL A 32 -10.76 15.11 -3.59
CA VAL A 32 -10.25 13.85 -4.17
C VAL A 32 -11.19 13.34 -5.25
N ARG A 33 -12.50 13.31 -4.96
CA ARG A 33 -13.53 12.91 -5.94
C ARG A 33 -13.49 13.78 -7.19
N SER A 34 -13.50 15.10 -7.03
CA SER A 34 -13.45 16.05 -8.15
C SER A 34 -12.17 15.89 -8.98
N GLN A 35 -11.05 15.64 -8.33
CA GLN A 35 -9.77 15.44 -9.03
C GLN A 35 -9.73 14.13 -9.82
N LEU A 36 -10.28 13.06 -9.26
CA LEU A 36 -10.31 11.75 -9.92
C LEU A 36 -11.46 11.61 -10.91
N ALA A 37 -12.49 12.46 -10.89
CA ALA A 37 -13.66 12.36 -11.77
C ALA A 37 -13.31 12.32 -13.26
N GLN A 38 -12.19 12.94 -13.66
CA GLN A 38 -11.70 12.95 -15.05
C GLN A 38 -10.58 11.93 -15.30
N ALA A 39 -10.28 11.07 -14.32
CA ALA A 39 -9.25 10.05 -14.45
C ALA A 39 -9.60 9.08 -15.57
N ARG A 40 -8.58 8.77 -16.38
CA ARG A 40 -8.66 7.81 -17.46
C ARG A 40 -7.45 6.91 -17.43
N ILE A 41 -7.68 5.63 -17.73
CA ILE A 41 -6.65 4.61 -17.82
C ILE A 41 -6.66 4.01 -19.23
N PRO A 42 -5.57 3.37 -19.68
CA PRO A 42 -5.63 2.49 -20.82
C PRO A 42 -6.71 1.41 -20.59
N PRO A 43 -7.59 1.12 -21.57
CA PRO A 43 -8.58 0.06 -21.45
C PRO A 43 -7.92 -1.27 -21.08
N VAL A 44 -8.41 -1.90 -20.01
CA VAL A 44 -7.97 -3.22 -19.58
C VAL A 44 -8.72 -4.26 -20.40
N LYS A 45 -7.98 -5.18 -21.00
CA LYS A 45 -8.48 -6.19 -21.91
C LYS A 45 -8.48 -7.57 -21.26
N ASP A 46 -9.45 -8.40 -21.64
CA ASP A 46 -9.47 -9.80 -21.27
C ASP A 46 -8.49 -10.63 -22.13
N ALA A 47 -8.46 -11.94 -21.90
CA ALA A 47 -7.59 -12.86 -22.65
C ALA A 47 -7.88 -12.89 -24.16
N SER A 48 -9.08 -12.48 -24.60
CA SER A 48 -9.48 -12.38 -26.01
C SER A 48 -9.09 -11.03 -26.64
N GLY A 49 -8.60 -10.08 -25.84
CA GLY A 49 -8.24 -8.74 -26.28
C GLY A 49 -9.40 -7.74 -26.24
N THR A 50 -10.56 -8.13 -25.71
CA THR A 50 -11.73 -7.27 -25.61
C THR A 50 -11.65 -6.40 -24.34
N PRO A 51 -11.80 -5.07 -24.46
CA PRO A 51 -11.80 -4.20 -23.29
C PRO A 51 -13.04 -4.43 -22.43
N GLY A 52 -12.86 -4.40 -21.10
CA GLY A 52 -13.93 -4.68 -20.14
C GLY A 52 -14.02 -3.66 -19.01
N THR A 53 -15.00 -3.86 -18.14
CA THR A 53 -15.16 -3.08 -16.92
C THR A 53 -14.13 -3.53 -15.89
N PHE A 54 -13.25 -2.63 -15.48
CA PHE A 54 -12.14 -2.91 -14.59
C PHE A 54 -12.35 -2.29 -13.21
N GLN A 55 -12.34 -3.12 -12.16
CA GLN A 55 -12.48 -2.71 -10.77
C GLN A 55 -11.15 -2.87 -10.06
N THR A 56 -10.68 -1.82 -9.39
CA THR A 56 -9.37 -1.82 -8.73
C THR A 56 -9.32 -0.79 -7.60
N GLY A 57 -8.40 -1.01 -6.66
CA GLY A 57 -7.90 0.03 -5.78
C GLY A 57 -7.13 1.09 -6.57
N VAL A 58 -7.27 2.34 -6.12
CA VAL A 58 -6.50 3.50 -6.57
C VAL A 58 -5.77 4.08 -5.37
N LEU A 59 -4.45 3.99 -5.40
CA LEU A 59 -3.59 4.62 -4.41
C LEU A 59 -3.12 5.98 -4.92
N THR A 60 -3.65 7.04 -4.31
CA THR A 60 -3.23 8.42 -4.55
C THR A 60 -2.29 8.90 -3.46
N VAL A 61 -1.17 9.51 -3.86
CA VAL A 61 -0.19 10.17 -2.98
C VAL A 61 -0.36 11.67 -3.13
N TYR A 62 -0.51 12.37 -2.01
CA TYR A 62 -0.67 13.81 -1.97
C TYR A 62 0.49 14.46 -1.21
N GLN A 63 0.99 15.58 -1.72
CA GLN A 63 1.81 16.50 -0.96
C GLN A 63 0.90 17.56 -0.35
N VAL A 64 0.98 17.71 0.96
CA VAL A 64 0.29 18.76 1.71
C VAL A 64 1.33 19.78 2.13
N THR A 65 1.15 21.04 1.73
CA THR A 65 2.01 22.16 2.13
C THR A 65 1.19 23.07 3.04
N PRO A 66 1.45 23.06 4.37
CA PRO A 66 0.74 23.93 5.31
C PRO A 66 0.97 25.42 5.01
N ALA A 67 -0.05 26.24 5.24
CA ALA A 67 0.04 27.69 5.17
C ALA A 67 -0.95 28.32 6.17
N ALA A 68 -0.60 29.50 6.71
CA ALA A 68 -1.42 30.20 7.71
C ALA A 68 -2.84 30.54 7.23
N ALA A 69 -3.03 30.67 5.91
CA ALA A 69 -4.32 30.97 5.27
C ALA A 69 -4.94 29.75 4.54
N GLY A 70 -4.62 28.53 4.98
CA GLY A 70 -5.12 27.29 4.37
C GLY A 70 -4.10 26.69 3.41
N GLY A 71 -3.52 25.56 3.82
CA GLY A 71 -2.48 24.86 3.06
C GLY A 71 -2.93 24.39 1.67
N THR A 72 -1.95 24.10 0.82
CA THR A 72 -2.20 23.53 -0.52
C THR A 72 -2.07 22.02 -0.50
N VAL A 73 -2.90 21.34 -1.29
CA VAL A 73 -2.82 19.89 -1.53
C VAL A 73 -2.61 19.64 -3.01
N ARG A 74 -1.52 18.96 -3.35
CA ARG A 74 -1.16 18.58 -4.71
C ARG A 74 -1.05 17.06 -4.83
N LEU A 75 -1.66 16.49 -5.87
CA LEU A 75 -1.46 15.08 -6.22
C LEU A 75 -0.05 14.88 -6.76
N GLN A 76 0.68 13.96 -6.15
CA GLN A 76 2.04 13.57 -6.52
C GLN A 76 2.08 12.30 -7.36
N GLY A 77 1.12 11.39 -7.15
CA GLY A 77 1.07 10.15 -7.91
C GLY A 77 -0.23 9.39 -7.72
N MET A 78 -0.53 8.55 -8.71
CA MET A 78 -1.66 7.64 -8.72
C MET A 78 -1.16 6.27 -9.18
N ARG A 79 -1.52 5.21 -8.44
CA ARG A 79 -1.26 3.82 -8.82
C ARG A 79 -2.55 3.02 -8.78
N LEU A 80 -2.69 2.08 -9.70
CA LEU A 80 -3.78 1.10 -9.73
C LEU A 80 -3.22 -0.21 -9.24
N GLU A 81 -3.69 -0.68 -8.10
CA GLU A 81 -3.21 -1.93 -7.50
C GLU A 81 -4.31 -2.49 -6.56
N PRO A 82 -4.33 -3.81 -6.28
CA PRO A 82 -5.20 -4.40 -5.27
C PRO A 82 -5.14 -3.62 -3.95
N ARG A 83 -6.30 -3.22 -3.43
CA ARG A 83 -6.34 -2.48 -2.18
C ARG A 83 -6.09 -3.43 -1.00
N PRO A 84 -5.17 -3.11 -0.08
CA PRO A 84 -5.03 -3.88 1.16
C PRO A 84 -6.29 -3.79 2.01
N LEU A 85 -6.87 -4.93 2.36
CA LEU A 85 -7.97 -5.06 3.34
C LEU A 85 -7.42 -5.28 4.74
N LYS A 86 -6.36 -6.10 4.84
CA LYS A 86 -5.67 -6.41 6.08
C LYS A 86 -4.17 -6.32 5.87
N ARG A 87 -3.53 -5.52 6.72
CA ARG A 87 -2.07 -5.51 6.84
C ARG A 87 -1.68 -6.46 7.97
N TYR A 88 -0.56 -7.13 7.77
CA TYR A 88 0.00 -8.04 8.76
C TYR A 88 1.49 -7.79 8.91
N ALA A 89 1.96 -7.90 10.15
CA ALA A 89 3.37 -7.94 10.49
C ALA A 89 3.60 -9.23 11.27
N ALA A 90 4.57 -10.02 10.84
CA ALA A 90 5.03 -11.16 11.61
C ALA A 90 5.66 -10.67 12.92
N SER A 91 5.72 -11.56 13.91
CA SER A 91 6.39 -11.30 15.18
C SER A 91 7.79 -10.74 14.98
N GLU A 92 8.18 -9.82 15.86
CA GLU A 92 9.50 -9.20 15.85
C GLU A 92 10.60 -10.28 15.85
N PRO A 93 11.56 -10.24 14.90
CA PRO A 93 12.63 -11.21 14.84
C PRO A 93 13.80 -10.79 15.74
N GLU A 94 14.47 -11.77 16.34
CA GLU A 94 15.71 -11.55 17.10
C GLU A 94 16.92 -11.29 16.18
N GLY A 95 17.98 -10.67 16.73
CA GLY A 95 19.27 -10.52 16.03
C GLY A 95 19.32 -9.36 15.03
N LEU A 96 18.37 -8.43 15.09
CA LEU A 96 18.40 -7.16 14.35
C LEU A 96 18.76 -5.99 15.27
N PRO A 97 19.37 -4.92 14.74
CA PRO A 97 19.71 -3.75 15.54
C PRO A 97 18.47 -3.05 16.08
N ALA A 98 18.52 -2.66 17.36
CA ALA A 98 17.48 -1.87 18.00
C ALA A 98 17.56 -0.38 17.61
N ASN A 99 16.43 0.32 17.77
CA ASN A 99 16.25 1.76 17.59
C ASN A 99 16.69 2.30 16.22
N THR A 100 16.75 1.44 15.21
CA THR A 100 17.10 1.79 13.83
C THR A 100 15.98 1.32 12.91
N PRO A 101 15.39 2.20 12.07
CA PRO A 101 14.42 1.78 11.07
C PRO A 101 15.05 0.85 10.03
N LEU A 102 14.44 -0.31 9.85
CA LEU A 102 14.84 -1.33 8.87
C LEU A 102 13.75 -1.45 7.82
N LEU A 103 14.11 -1.30 6.55
CA LEU A 103 13.19 -1.35 5.43
C LEU A 103 13.35 -2.65 4.65
N ALA A 104 12.23 -3.20 4.18
CA ALA A 104 12.21 -4.29 3.22
C ALA A 104 11.15 -4.02 2.14
N ARG A 105 11.54 -4.13 0.87
CA ARG A 105 10.64 -4.09 -0.27
C ARG A 105 10.37 -5.51 -0.74
N VAL A 106 9.09 -5.88 -0.79
CA VAL A 106 8.63 -7.21 -1.17
C VAL A 106 7.72 -7.10 -2.38
N GLN A 107 8.00 -7.85 -3.44
CA GLN A 107 7.03 -8.12 -4.49
C GLN A 107 6.14 -9.26 -4.04
N CYS A 108 4.83 -9.10 -4.24
CA CYS A 108 3.82 -10.07 -3.89
C CYS A 108 2.92 -10.33 -5.10
N GLU A 109 2.72 -11.59 -5.47
CA GLU A 109 1.71 -12.01 -6.43
C GLU A 109 0.40 -12.26 -5.68
N VAL A 110 -0.55 -11.35 -5.85
CA VAL A 110 -1.90 -11.43 -5.28
C VAL A 110 -2.73 -12.34 -6.17
N ASP A 111 -3.29 -13.40 -5.60
CA ASP A 111 -4.17 -14.31 -6.32
C ASP A 111 -5.60 -13.79 -6.46
N THR A 112 -6.46 -14.58 -7.12
CA THR A 112 -7.87 -14.25 -7.32
C THR A 112 -8.71 -14.26 -6.03
N GLN A 113 -8.17 -14.76 -4.93
CA GLN A 113 -8.77 -14.72 -3.59
C GLN A 113 -8.28 -13.51 -2.79
N GLY A 114 -7.34 -12.74 -3.31
CA GLY A 114 -6.79 -11.56 -2.64
C GLY A 114 -5.71 -11.90 -1.62
N ARG A 115 -5.08 -13.08 -1.73
CA ARG A 115 -4.01 -13.54 -0.86
C ARG A 115 -2.67 -13.33 -1.55
N CYS A 116 -1.63 -13.05 -0.77
CA CYS A 116 -0.26 -13.04 -1.27
C CYS A 116 0.24 -14.47 -1.48
N ALA A 117 0.04 -15.03 -2.68
CA ALA A 117 0.36 -16.42 -2.99
C ALA A 117 1.88 -16.65 -3.10
N GLU A 118 2.58 -15.74 -3.77
CA GLU A 118 4.04 -15.75 -3.89
C GLU A 118 4.61 -14.43 -3.43
N ALA A 119 5.73 -14.47 -2.70
CA ALA A 119 6.40 -13.28 -2.20
C ALA A 119 7.91 -13.38 -2.42
N LYS A 120 8.51 -12.28 -2.88
CA LYS A 120 9.95 -12.16 -3.14
C LYS A 120 10.47 -10.84 -2.57
N VAL A 121 11.55 -10.90 -1.80
CA VAL A 121 12.25 -9.70 -1.36
C VAL A 121 13.02 -9.11 -2.53
N LEU A 122 12.68 -7.87 -2.90
CA LEU A 122 13.38 -7.08 -3.90
C LEU A 122 14.61 -6.39 -3.29
N GLU A 123 14.42 -5.79 -2.12
CA GLU A 123 15.42 -4.99 -1.42
C GLU A 123 15.20 -5.11 0.09
N ALA A 124 16.28 -5.04 0.86
CA ALA A 124 16.23 -4.98 2.31
C ALA A 124 17.40 -4.13 2.83
N THR A 125 17.23 -3.47 3.97
CA THR A 125 18.32 -2.75 4.63
C THR A 125 19.46 -3.71 4.95
N GLY A 126 20.62 -3.48 4.31
CA GLY A 126 21.79 -4.36 4.42
C GLY A 126 21.57 -5.74 3.77
N THR A 127 22.28 -6.74 4.28
CA THR A 127 22.23 -8.13 3.78
C THR A 127 21.62 -9.10 4.79
N SER A 128 20.80 -8.59 5.73
CA SER A 128 20.26 -9.40 6.82
C SER A 128 19.21 -10.41 6.33
N ASP A 129 19.56 -11.70 6.34
CA ASP A 129 18.61 -12.79 6.05
C ASP A 129 17.46 -12.86 7.04
N VAL A 130 17.68 -12.43 8.29
CA VAL A 130 16.64 -12.35 9.31
C VAL A 130 15.54 -11.36 8.89
N LEU A 131 15.93 -10.16 8.45
CA LEU A 131 15.00 -9.14 7.96
C LEU A 131 14.25 -9.63 6.72
N ARG A 132 14.94 -10.32 5.80
CA ARG A 132 14.32 -10.90 4.59
C ARG A 132 13.25 -11.94 4.94
N ARG A 133 13.54 -12.85 5.88
CA ARG A 133 12.57 -13.86 6.34
C ARG A 133 11.36 -13.23 7.03
N TRP A 134 11.58 -12.25 7.90
CA TRP A 134 10.50 -11.50 8.53
C TRP A 134 9.61 -10.79 7.50
N ALA A 135 10.22 -10.15 6.50
CA ALA A 135 9.50 -9.44 5.45
C ALA A 135 8.60 -10.39 4.63
N LEU A 136 9.11 -11.57 4.27
CA LEU A 136 8.33 -12.61 3.57
C LEU A 136 7.17 -13.14 4.41
N ALA A 137 7.41 -13.44 5.70
CA ALA A 137 6.38 -13.91 6.61
C ALA A 137 5.27 -12.85 6.79
N SER A 138 5.67 -11.58 6.91
CA SER A 138 4.75 -10.45 7.02
C SER A 138 3.90 -10.27 5.76
N ALA A 139 4.53 -10.23 4.58
CA ALA A 139 3.83 -10.07 3.31
C ALA A 139 2.78 -11.17 3.05
N ARG A 140 3.09 -12.43 3.38
CA ARG A 140 2.17 -13.57 3.22
C ARG A 140 0.89 -13.47 4.05
N GLY A 141 0.91 -12.70 5.15
CA GLY A 141 -0.26 -12.48 5.99
C GLY A 141 -1.17 -11.34 5.53
N TRP A 142 -0.78 -10.59 4.49
CA TRP A 142 -1.62 -9.52 3.95
C TRP A 142 -2.78 -10.10 3.15
N GLU A 143 -3.92 -9.40 3.21
CA GLU A 143 -5.11 -9.69 2.43
C GLU A 143 -5.53 -8.44 1.66
N PHE A 144 -5.98 -8.64 0.43
CA PHE A 144 -6.27 -7.59 -0.54
C PHE A 144 -7.67 -7.77 -1.11
N GLN A 145 -8.26 -6.66 -1.57
CA GLN A 145 -9.40 -6.68 -2.46
C GLN A 145 -8.88 -7.03 -3.86
N PRO A 146 -9.26 -8.18 -4.45
CA PRO A 146 -8.81 -8.56 -5.78
C PRO A 146 -9.27 -7.53 -6.82
N GLN A 147 -8.41 -7.27 -7.80
CA GLN A 147 -8.82 -6.57 -9.00
C GLN A 147 -9.80 -7.45 -9.79
N ARG A 148 -10.74 -6.83 -10.51
CA ARG A 148 -11.72 -7.57 -11.31
C ARG A 148 -11.83 -7.00 -12.71
N LEU A 149 -12.01 -7.86 -13.69
CA LEU A 149 -12.38 -7.51 -15.05
C LEU A 149 -13.68 -8.21 -15.41
N ASN A 150 -14.68 -7.44 -15.81
CA ASN A 150 -16.04 -7.94 -16.06
C ASN A 150 -16.58 -8.78 -14.88
N GLY A 151 -16.26 -8.36 -13.65
CA GLY A 151 -16.64 -9.04 -12.40
C GLY A 151 -15.78 -10.25 -12.01
N GLN A 152 -14.95 -10.77 -12.93
CA GLN A 152 -14.05 -11.89 -12.66
C GLN A 152 -12.77 -11.40 -11.99
N ALA A 153 -12.37 -12.04 -10.89
CA ALA A 153 -11.14 -11.70 -10.19
C ALA A 153 -9.90 -12.03 -11.03
N LEU A 154 -8.92 -11.13 -11.02
CA LEU A 154 -7.66 -11.27 -11.72
C LEU A 154 -6.48 -11.29 -10.73
N PRO A 155 -5.45 -12.11 -10.99
CA PRO A 155 -4.21 -12.01 -10.24
C PRO A 155 -3.49 -10.69 -10.55
N ALA A 156 -2.69 -10.21 -9.60
CA ALA A 156 -2.00 -8.94 -9.72
C ALA A 156 -0.69 -8.92 -8.94
N THR A 157 0.32 -8.26 -9.47
CA THR A 157 1.59 -8.05 -8.78
C THR A 157 1.56 -6.73 -7.99
N VAL A 158 1.95 -6.76 -6.71
CA VAL A 158 2.07 -5.57 -5.86
C VAL A 158 3.46 -5.46 -5.22
N GLN A 159 3.89 -4.23 -4.94
CA GLN A 159 5.11 -3.97 -4.17
C GLN A 159 4.74 -3.41 -2.79
N LEU A 160 5.18 -4.12 -1.75
CA LEU A 160 5.00 -3.74 -0.35
C LEU A 160 6.30 -3.16 0.17
N THR A 161 6.22 -2.02 0.85
CA THR A 161 7.31 -1.50 1.67
C THR A 161 6.97 -1.76 3.12
N LEU A 162 7.78 -2.59 3.77
CA LEU A 162 7.68 -2.92 5.19
C LEU A 162 8.77 -2.17 5.94
N GLU A 163 8.40 -1.57 7.07
CA GLU A 163 9.31 -0.91 7.99
C GLU A 163 9.22 -1.61 9.36
N LEU A 164 10.38 -1.94 9.92
CA LEU A 164 10.53 -2.53 11.24
C LEU A 164 11.43 -1.63 12.07
N THR A 165 10.96 -1.24 13.25
CA THR A 165 11.80 -0.62 14.28
C THR A 165 11.68 -1.43 15.55
N ILE A 166 12.79 -2.03 15.98
CA ILE A 166 12.87 -2.76 17.26
C ILE A 166 13.11 -1.75 18.37
N GLN A 167 12.27 -1.72 19.38
CA GLN A 167 12.44 -0.80 20.51
C GLN A 167 13.32 -1.43 21.59
N ASP A 168 14.42 -0.77 21.97
CA ASP A 168 15.17 -1.16 23.15
C ASP A 168 14.49 -0.61 24.41
N LEU A 169 13.60 -1.39 24.99
CA LEU A 169 12.89 -1.04 26.22
C LEU A 169 13.66 -1.41 27.49
N ARG A 170 14.92 -1.83 27.38
CA ARG A 170 15.73 -2.14 28.57
C ARG A 170 15.96 -0.86 29.38
N PRO A 171 15.76 -0.89 30.71
CA PRO A 171 16.09 0.24 31.56
C PRO A 171 17.55 0.64 31.36
N ALA A 172 17.83 1.96 31.39
CA ALA A 172 19.19 2.44 31.44
C ALA A 172 19.94 1.73 32.59
N ASP A 173 21.07 1.11 32.28
CA ASP A 173 21.91 0.49 33.29
C ASP A 173 22.51 1.60 34.16
N PHE A 174 21.88 1.83 35.31
CA PHE A 174 22.28 2.82 36.32
C PHE A 174 23.68 2.57 36.90
N ARG A 175 24.30 1.43 36.59
CA ARG A 175 25.67 1.10 37.00
C ARG A 175 26.72 1.60 36.01
N ASN A 176 26.31 2.15 34.86
CA ASN A 176 27.20 2.78 33.89
C ASN A 176 27.07 4.32 33.93
N PRO A 177 27.95 5.04 34.65
CA PRO A 177 27.84 6.49 34.82
C PRO A 177 28.06 7.30 33.53
N LEU A 178 28.47 6.67 32.42
CA LEU A 178 28.61 7.31 31.11
C LEU A 178 27.32 7.30 30.28
N LYS A 179 26.22 6.72 30.80
CA LYS A 179 24.91 6.66 30.14
C LYS A 179 23.83 7.48 30.86
N LEU A 180 24.24 8.38 31.78
CA LEU A 180 23.40 9.37 32.46
C LEU A 180 23.55 10.74 31.81
#